data_AF-A0A0E3UK01-F1
#
_entry.id   AF-A0A0E3UK01-F1
#
_cell.length_a   1.000
_cell.length_b   1.000
_cell.length_c   1.000
_cell.angle_alpha   90.00
_cell.angle_beta   90.00
_cell.angle_gamma   90.00
#
_symmetry.space_group_name_H-M   'P 1'
#
loop_
_entity.id
_entity.type
_entity.pdbx_description
1 polymer ?
#
loop_
_entity_poly.entity_id
_entity_poly.type
_entity_poly.pdbx_seq_one_letter_code
_entity_poly.pdbx_strand_id
1 'polypeptide(L)'
;MSFIDQIAELEKAKAKLALAQAKLAADRVAALAKLPSEYGYANLNDFIKALKEAALKGGKGKSKAGKGAKAPKAAKAAKGKRAKITAEVKAEVKALVDAGKTGQEIAKALGISQPSVQNIKKELGLVKARAAAPSAVVESAPAQA
;
A
#
# COMPACT_ATOMS: atom_id res chain seq x y z
N MET A 1 30.57 3.48 32.64
CA MET A 1 29.65 2.33 32.69
C MET A 1 30.23 1.23 31.84
N SER A 2 30.19 -0.02 32.31
CA SER A 2 30.65 -1.16 31.52
C SER A 2 29.61 -1.54 30.46
N PHE A 3 30.02 -2.27 29.43
CA PHE A 3 29.12 -2.77 28.39
C PHE A 3 27.98 -3.65 28.95
N ILE A 4 28.26 -4.40 30.02
CA ILE A 4 27.26 -5.23 30.71
C ILE A 4 26.22 -4.35 31.43
N ASP A 5 26.66 -3.25 32.06
CA ASP A 5 25.74 -2.28 32.70
C ASP A 5 24.79 -1.66 31.66
N GLN A 6 25.30 -1.36 30.47
CA GLN A 6 24.51 -0.80 29.36
C GLN A 6 23.44 -1.78 28.86
N ILE A 7 23.75 -3.08 28.76
CA ILE A 7 22.76 -4.11 28.38
C ILE A 7 21.66 -4.21 29.45
N ALA A 8 22.04 -4.28 30.73
CA ALA A 8 21.07 -4.35 31.83
C ALA A 8 20.17 -3.10 31.89
N GLU A 9 20.72 -1.92 31.57
CA GLU A 9 19.94 -0.69 31.47
C GLU A 9 18.97 -0.69 30.28
N LEU A 10 19.38 -1.23 29.13
CA LEU A 10 18.50 -1.42 27.97
C LEU A 10 17.33 -2.36 28.28
N GLU A 11 17.55 -3.44 29.01
CA GLU A 11 16.48 -4.35 29.43
C GLU A 11 15.49 -3.67 30.39
N LYS A 12 16.00 -2.92 31.37
CA LYS A 12 15.15 -2.11 32.26
C LYS A 12 14.34 -1.06 31.48
N ALA A 13 14.93 -0.42 30.48
CA ALA A 13 14.24 0.53 29.62
C ALA A 13 13.15 -0.15 28.78
N LYS A 14 13.41 -1.32 28.21
CA LYS A 14 12.41 -2.13 27.50
C LYS A 14 11.26 -2.56 28.40
N ALA A 15 11.55 -2.99 29.63
CA ALA A 15 10.52 -3.34 30.60
C ALA A 15 9.64 -2.13 30.95
N LYS A 16 10.24 -0.96 31.17
CA LYS A 16 9.50 0.30 31.38
C LYS A 16 8.63 0.66 30.17
N LEU A 17 9.14 0.48 28.95
CA LEU A 17 8.37 0.69 27.71
C LEU A 17 7.18 -0.26 27.61
N ALA A 18 7.37 -1.54 27.92
CA ALA A 18 6.27 -2.51 27.90
C ALA A 18 5.17 -2.14 28.89
N LEU A 19 5.54 -1.73 30.12
CA LEU A 19 4.58 -1.26 31.12
C LEU A 19 3.86 0.01 30.68
N ALA A 20 4.57 0.96 30.08
CA ALA A 20 3.97 2.20 29.56
C ALA A 20 3.01 1.92 28.40
N GLN A 21 3.36 1.00 27.49
CA GLN A 21 2.47 0.58 26.39
C GLN A 21 1.20 -0.11 26.91
N ALA A 22 1.32 -0.97 27.93
CA ALA A 22 0.16 -1.62 28.54
C ALA A 22 -0.80 -0.61 29.19
N LYS A 23 -0.27 0.38 29.93
CA LYS A 23 -1.08 1.47 30.50
C LYS A 23 -1.76 2.29 29.41
N LEU A 24 -1.03 2.69 28.37
CA LEU A 24 -1.58 3.46 27.26
C LEU A 24 -2.65 2.68 26.49
N ALA A 25 -2.50 1.37 26.33
CA ALA A 25 -3.52 0.52 25.74
C ALA A 25 -4.79 0.49 26.60
N ALA A 26 -4.67 0.36 27.92
CA ALA A 26 -5.81 0.41 28.83
C ALA A 26 -6.51 1.77 28.81
N ASP A 27 -5.75 2.87 28.88
CA ASP A 27 -6.27 4.24 28.80
C ASP A 27 -6.97 4.48 27.46
N ARG A 28 -6.41 3.96 26.36
CA ARG A 28 -7.01 4.04 25.03
C ARG A 28 -8.35 3.31 24.99
N VAL A 29 -8.46 2.11 25.55
CA VAL A 29 -9.72 1.36 25.59
C VAL A 29 -10.77 2.10 26.43
N ALA A 30 -10.37 2.63 27.59
CA ALA A 30 -11.24 3.43 28.44
C ALA A 30 -11.72 4.72 27.74
N ALA A 31 -10.84 5.40 27.01
CA ALA A 31 -11.21 6.57 26.21
C ALA A 31 -12.20 6.20 25.09
N LEU A 32 -11.92 5.12 24.34
CA LEU A 32 -12.79 4.63 23.27
C LEU A 32 -14.19 4.21 23.77
N ALA A 33 -14.29 3.72 25.01
CA ALA A 33 -15.57 3.36 25.61
C ALA A 33 -16.41 4.58 26.02
N LYS A 34 -15.78 5.72 26.34
CA LYS A 34 -16.46 6.97 26.71
C LYS A 34 -16.94 7.79 25.52
N LEU A 35 -16.27 7.65 24.37
CA LEU A 35 -16.58 8.37 23.13
C LEU A 35 -18.08 8.34 22.75
N PRO A 36 -18.80 7.19 22.71
CA PRO A 36 -20.22 7.19 22.35
C PRO A 36 -21.06 8.13 23.23
N SER A 37 -20.82 8.14 24.54
CA SER A 37 -21.53 9.00 25.49
C SER A 37 -21.17 10.48 25.37
N GLU A 38 -19.89 10.80 25.13
CA GLU A 38 -19.44 12.19 24.91
C GLU A 38 -20.12 12.83 23.68
N TYR A 39 -20.39 12.03 22.65
CA TYR A 39 -21.10 12.50 21.46
C TYR A 39 -22.62 12.31 21.54
N GLY A 40 -23.15 11.99 22.72
CA GLY A 40 -24.60 11.92 22.96
C GLY A 40 -25.31 10.69 22.39
N TYR A 41 -24.57 9.62 22.06
CA TYR A 41 -25.16 8.37 21.58
C TYR A 41 -25.44 7.42 22.74
N ALA A 42 -26.68 6.96 22.84
CA ALA A 42 -27.09 5.96 23.84
C ALA A 42 -26.51 4.57 23.57
N ASN A 43 -26.25 4.24 22.29
CA ASN A 43 -25.77 2.92 21.87
C ASN A 43 -24.52 3.03 21.00
N LEU A 44 -23.58 2.09 21.20
CA LEU A 44 -22.38 1.96 20.37
C LEU A 44 -22.72 1.79 18.88
N ASN A 45 -23.80 1.07 18.56
CA ASN A 45 -24.21 0.84 17.17
C ASN A 45 -24.63 2.12 16.46
N ASP A 46 -25.31 3.03 17.17
CA ASP A 46 -25.76 4.30 16.58
C ASP A 46 -24.59 5.26 16.41
N PHE A 47 -23.64 5.25 17.36
CA PHE A 47 -22.36 5.94 17.19
C PHE A 47 -21.58 5.40 15.98
N ILE A 48 -21.48 4.08 15.80
CA ILE A 48 -20.77 3.49 14.64
C ILE A 48 -21.46 3.86 13.32
N LYS A 49 -22.80 3.88 13.27
CA LYS A 49 -23.54 4.33 12.07
C LYS A 49 -23.21 5.78 11.75
N ALA A 50 -23.33 6.67 12.72
CA ALA A 50 -23.02 8.09 12.53
C ALA A 50 -21.55 8.33 12.17
N LEU A 51 -20.61 7.59 12.77
CA LEU A 51 -19.19 7.65 12.44
C LEU A 51 -18.93 7.20 10.99
N LYS A 52 -19.60 6.15 10.53
CA LYS A 52 -19.52 5.71 9.12
C LYS A 52 -20.09 6.76 8.18
N GLU A 53 -21.24 7.35 8.49
CA GLU A 53 -21.83 8.43 7.69
C GLU A 53 -20.95 9.68 7.65
N ALA A 54 -20.38 10.07 8.79
CA ALA A 54 -19.42 11.16 8.88
C ALA A 54 -18.15 10.88 8.07
N ALA A 55 -17.61 9.66 8.14
CA ALA A 55 -16.46 9.23 7.36
C ALA A 55 -16.74 9.24 5.84
N LEU A 56 -17.95 8.85 5.43
CA LEU A 56 -18.39 8.93 4.03
C LEU A 56 -18.60 10.37 3.56
N LYS A 57 -18.98 11.29 4.46
CA LYS A 57 -19.16 12.72 4.14
C LYS A 57 -17.82 13.47 4.06
N GLY A 58 -16.83 13.08 4.87
CA GLY A 58 -15.45 13.60 4.81
C GLY A 58 -14.59 12.99 3.70
N GLY A 59 -14.90 11.74 3.29
CA GLY A 59 -14.27 11.07 2.17
C GLY A 59 -15.02 11.35 0.87
N LYS A 60 -14.58 12.34 0.09
CA LYS A 60 -15.09 12.61 -1.26
C LYS A 60 -14.95 11.35 -2.14
N GLY A 61 -16.02 10.56 -2.18
CA GLY A 61 -16.10 9.25 -2.83
C GLY A 61 -17.53 8.96 -3.24
N LYS A 62 -18.09 9.87 -4.05
CA LYS A 62 -19.35 9.75 -4.79
C LYS A 62 -19.38 8.42 -5.56
N SER A 63 -20.01 7.38 -5.02
CA SER A 63 -20.28 6.14 -5.77
C SER A 63 -21.51 5.38 -5.29
N LYS A 64 -22.67 6.05 -5.17
CA LYS A 64 -23.99 5.41 -5.43
C LYS A 64 -25.13 6.43 -5.43
N ALA A 65 -25.23 7.21 -6.50
CA ALA A 65 -26.48 7.86 -6.92
C ALA A 65 -26.34 8.27 -8.39
N GLY A 66 -26.17 7.27 -9.27
CA GLY A 66 -26.27 7.43 -10.71
C GLY A 66 -27.49 6.67 -11.20
N LYS A 67 -28.69 7.17 -10.89
CA LYS A 67 -29.91 6.75 -11.58
C LYS A 67 -30.17 7.78 -12.68
N GLY A 68 -29.62 7.51 -13.85
CA GLY A 68 -29.67 8.38 -15.03
C GLY A 68 -29.15 7.65 -16.26
N ALA A 69 -30.07 6.95 -16.91
CA ALA A 69 -30.16 6.52 -18.31
C ALA A 69 -28.90 6.41 -19.23
N LYS A 70 -28.86 5.26 -19.91
CA LYS A 70 -28.30 4.91 -21.25
C LYS A 70 -26.93 4.20 -21.36
N ALA A 71 -27.07 2.93 -21.80
CA ALA A 71 -26.25 2.10 -22.69
C ALA A 71 -24.91 1.47 -22.21
N PRO A 72 -24.61 0.22 -22.61
CA PRO A 72 -23.61 -0.62 -21.97
C PRO A 72 -22.23 -0.44 -22.63
N LYS A 73 -21.17 -0.26 -21.83
CA LYS A 73 -19.80 -0.42 -22.31
C LYS A 73 -18.96 -1.17 -21.27
N ALA A 74 -18.61 -2.40 -21.66
CA ALA A 74 -17.61 -3.32 -21.15
C ALA A 74 -17.21 -3.20 -19.66
N ALA A 75 -17.51 -4.27 -18.92
CA ALA A 75 -17.08 -4.50 -17.55
C ALA A 75 -15.58 -4.17 -17.37
N LYS A 76 -15.30 -3.04 -16.73
CA LYS A 76 -13.96 -2.68 -16.30
C LYS A 76 -13.60 -3.64 -15.17
N ALA A 77 -12.76 -4.61 -15.48
CA ALA A 77 -12.30 -5.65 -14.56
C ALA A 77 -11.95 -5.04 -13.19
N ALA A 78 -12.50 -5.68 -12.15
CA ALA A 78 -12.31 -5.27 -10.77
C ALA A 78 -10.83 -5.02 -10.49
N LYS A 79 -10.53 -3.87 -9.89
CA LYS A 79 -9.18 -3.46 -9.52
C LYS A 79 -8.61 -4.51 -8.56
N GLY A 80 -7.75 -5.38 -9.08
CA GLY A 80 -7.16 -6.49 -8.33
C GLY A 80 -6.45 -6.00 -7.07
N LYS A 81 -6.54 -6.79 -5.99
CA LYS A 81 -5.77 -6.55 -4.76
C LYS A 81 -4.29 -6.40 -5.13
N ARG A 82 -3.67 -5.27 -4.76
CA ARG A 82 -2.24 -5.07 -4.95
C ARG A 82 -1.48 -6.05 -4.04
N ALA A 83 -0.59 -6.85 -4.64
CA ALA A 83 0.42 -7.59 -3.90
C ALA A 83 1.31 -6.60 -3.15
N LYS A 84 1.55 -6.84 -1.85
CA LYS A 84 2.50 -6.05 -1.05
C LYS A 84 3.90 -6.47 -1.47
N ILE A 85 4.63 -5.57 -2.12
CA ILE A 85 6.05 -5.79 -2.46
C ILE A 85 6.86 -5.48 -1.20
N THR A 86 7.15 -6.51 -0.41
CA THR A 86 8.04 -6.44 0.76
C THR A 86 9.50 -6.44 0.33
N ALA A 87 10.43 -6.10 1.22
CA ALA A 87 11.86 -6.09 0.93
C ALA A 87 12.39 -7.49 0.53
N GLU A 88 11.86 -8.54 1.14
CA GLU A 88 12.18 -9.94 0.86
C GLU A 88 11.89 -10.31 -0.60
N VAL A 89 10.71 -9.94 -1.09
CA VAL A 89 10.30 -10.15 -2.48
C VAL A 89 11.26 -9.46 -3.46
N LYS A 90 11.82 -8.30 -3.12
CA LYS A 90 12.79 -7.61 -3.99
C LYS A 90 14.11 -8.38 -4.08
N ALA A 91 14.56 -8.98 -2.97
CA ALA A 91 15.77 -9.80 -2.93
C ALA A 91 15.59 -11.11 -3.73
N GLU A 92 14.43 -11.77 -3.61
CA GLU A 92 14.10 -12.97 -4.38
C GLU A 92 14.00 -12.69 -5.88
N VAL A 93 13.38 -11.57 -6.27
CA VAL A 93 13.38 -11.13 -7.67
C VAL A 93 14.81 -10.90 -8.16
N LYS A 94 15.68 -10.25 -7.38
CA LYS A 94 17.08 -10.03 -7.76
C LYS A 94 17.81 -11.36 -8.00
N ALA A 95 17.72 -12.31 -7.07
CA ALA A 95 18.34 -13.62 -7.19
C ALA A 95 17.85 -14.40 -8.42
N LEU A 96 16.54 -14.36 -8.71
CA LEU A 96 15.98 -15.07 -9.88
C LEU A 96 16.35 -14.38 -11.21
N VAL A 97 16.62 -13.08 -11.19
CA VAL A 97 17.11 -12.34 -12.36
C VAL A 97 18.58 -12.63 -12.61
N ASP A 98 19.40 -12.67 -11.57
CA ASP A 98 20.81 -13.06 -11.64
C ASP A 98 20.95 -14.51 -12.14
N ALA A 99 19.99 -15.38 -11.79
CA ALA A 99 19.85 -16.74 -12.31
C ALA A 99 19.33 -16.82 -13.76
N GLY A 100 19.13 -15.69 -14.45
CA GLY A 100 18.75 -15.64 -15.87
C GLY A 100 17.28 -15.93 -16.19
N LYS A 101 16.39 -16.04 -15.19
CA LYS A 101 14.98 -16.37 -15.43
C LYS A 101 14.21 -15.23 -16.08
N THR A 102 13.20 -15.58 -16.88
CA THR A 102 12.37 -14.58 -17.55
C THR A 102 11.43 -13.89 -16.56
N GLY A 103 11.06 -12.64 -16.81
CA GLY A 103 10.14 -11.92 -15.92
C GLY A 103 8.77 -12.59 -15.75
N GLN A 104 8.36 -13.44 -16.72
CA GLN A 104 7.12 -14.23 -16.63
C GLN A 104 7.26 -15.42 -15.69
N GLU A 105 8.40 -16.11 -15.70
CA GLU A 105 8.70 -17.19 -14.75
C GLU A 105 8.77 -16.67 -13.32
N ILE A 106 9.42 -15.52 -13.12
CA ILE A 106 9.52 -14.87 -11.81
C ILE A 106 8.13 -14.48 -11.28
N ALA A 107 7.28 -13.94 -12.16
CA ALA A 107 5.91 -13.59 -11.82
C ALA A 107 5.10 -14.81 -11.34
N LYS A 108 5.24 -15.95 -12.04
CA LYS A 108 4.57 -17.21 -11.67
C LYS A 108 5.12 -17.80 -10.36
N ALA A 109 6.44 -17.81 -10.19
CA ALA A 109 7.10 -18.38 -9.02
C ALA A 109 6.78 -17.61 -7.73
N LEU A 110 6.72 -16.28 -7.81
CA LEU A 110 6.51 -15.41 -6.65
C LEU A 110 5.04 -15.00 -6.45
N GLY A 111 4.14 -15.41 -7.34
CA GLY A 111 2.72 -15.03 -7.28
C GLY A 111 2.48 -13.53 -7.49
N ILE A 112 3.37 -12.86 -8.21
CA ILE A 112 3.37 -11.40 -8.40
C ILE A 112 3.06 -11.07 -9.85
N SER A 113 2.34 -9.98 -10.09
CA SER A 113 2.06 -9.53 -11.46
C SER A 113 3.34 -9.18 -12.22
N GLN A 114 3.41 -9.54 -13.51
CA GLN A 114 4.54 -9.21 -14.39
C GLN A 114 4.95 -7.71 -14.36
N PRO A 115 3.99 -6.75 -14.33
CA PRO A 115 4.31 -5.33 -14.17
C PRO A 115 5.06 -5.00 -12.88
N SER A 116 4.74 -5.67 -11.77
CA SER A 116 5.43 -5.50 -10.50
C SER A 116 6.87 -6.02 -10.55
N VAL A 117 7.12 -7.16 -11.22
CA VAL A 117 8.49 -7.66 -11.44
C VAL A 117 9.30 -6.63 -12.23
N GLN A 118 8.72 -6.01 -13.26
CA GLN A 118 9.40 -4.96 -14.01
C GLN A 118 9.65 -3.70 -13.17
N ASN A 119 8.73 -3.30 -12.31
CA ASN A 119 8.93 -2.15 -11.41
C ASN A 119 10.08 -2.42 -10.42
N ILE A 120 10.15 -3.63 -9.86
CA ILE A 120 11.26 -4.05 -8.99
C ILE A 120 12.58 -4.04 -9.77
N LYS A 121 12.61 -4.56 -11.01
CA LYS A 121 13.80 -4.48 -11.88
C LYS A 121 14.26 -3.05 -12.14
N LYS A 122 13.33 -2.10 -12.31
CA LYS A 122 13.63 -0.66 -12.47
C LYS A 122 14.15 -0.05 -11.17
N GLU A 123 13.55 -0.36 -10.03
CA GLU A 123 14.01 0.09 -8.71
C GLU A 123 15.43 -0.41 -8.38
N LEU A 124 15.76 -1.63 -8.80
CA LEU A 124 17.09 -2.24 -8.65
C LEU A 124 18.10 -1.75 -9.70
N GLY A 125 17.71 -0.89 -10.64
CA GLY A 125 18.58 -0.38 -11.70
C GLY A 125 18.95 -1.39 -12.79
N LEU A 126 18.34 -2.59 -12.78
CA LEU A 126 18.63 -3.68 -13.73
C LEU A 126 17.99 -3.45 -15.11
N VAL A 127 17.01 -2.55 -15.23
CA VAL A 127 16.36 -2.21 -16.50
C VAL A 127 16.16 -0.70 -16.60
N LYS A 128 16.59 -0.11 -17.72
CA LYS A 128 16.42 1.32 -18.05
C LYS A 128 14.94 1.71 -17.93
N ALA A 129 14.64 2.75 -17.14
CA ALA A 129 13.35 3.42 -17.20
C ALA A 129 13.14 3.95 -18.64
N ARG A 130 12.05 3.54 -19.30
CA ARG A 130 11.72 4.01 -20.64
C ARG A 130 11.61 5.54 -20.57
N ALA A 131 12.51 6.26 -21.23
CA ALA A 131 12.27 7.66 -21.55
C ALA A 131 10.97 7.70 -22.36
N ALA A 132 10.06 8.60 -22.00
CA ALA A 132 8.89 8.86 -22.83
C ALA A 132 9.37 9.10 -24.26
N ALA A 133 8.91 8.28 -25.21
CA ALA A 133 9.36 8.39 -26.58
C ALA A 133 8.98 9.77 -27.13
N PRO A 134 9.85 10.45 -27.90
CA PRO A 134 9.44 11.57 -28.73
C PRO A 134 8.35 11.09 -29.70
N SER A 135 7.29 11.88 -29.81
CA SER A 135 6.20 11.69 -30.75
C SER A 135 6.73 11.61 -32.18
N ALA A 136 6.14 10.69 -32.94
CA ALA A 136 6.35 10.53 -34.37
C ALA A 136 6.27 11.86 -35.13
N VAL A 137 7.27 12.12 -35.97
CA VAL A 137 7.10 12.82 -37.25
C VAL A 137 7.55 11.88 -38.34
N VAL A 138 6.58 11.58 -39.19
CA VAL A 138 6.66 10.80 -40.41
C VAL A 138 7.24 11.71 -41.50
N GLU A 139 8.27 11.22 -42.20
CA GLU A 139 8.41 11.26 -43.67
C GLU A 139 8.44 12.63 -44.40
N SER A 140 9.65 13.01 -44.88
CA SER A 140 9.82 13.55 -46.24
C SER A 140 11.24 13.31 -46.77
N ALA A 141 11.30 12.44 -47.80
CA ALA A 141 12.22 12.31 -48.94
C ALA A 141 13.75 12.57 -48.80
N PRO A 142 14.60 11.68 -49.35
CA PRO A 142 16.00 11.99 -49.66
C PRO A 142 16.12 12.53 -51.09
N ALA A 143 16.66 13.73 -51.26
CA ALA A 143 17.22 14.20 -52.54
C ALA A 143 18.10 15.42 -52.30
N GLN A 144 19.41 15.31 -52.57
CA GLN A 144 20.28 16.18 -53.41
C GLN A 144 21.58 15.35 -53.63
N ALA A 145 21.94 14.93 -54.86
CA ALA A 145 22.46 15.69 -56.00
C ALA A 145 23.86 16.24 -55.74
#